data_AF-A0A925QN33-F1
#
_entry.id   AF-A0A925QN33-F1
#
_cell.length_a   1.000
_cell.length_b   1.000
_cell.length_c   1.000
_cell.angle_alpha   90.00
_cell.angle_beta   90.00
_cell.angle_gamma   90.00
#
_symmetry.space_group_name_H-M   'P 1'
#
loop_
_entity.id
_entity.type
_entity.pdbx_description
1 polymer ?
#
loop_
_entity_poly.entity_id
_entity_poly.type
_entity_poly.pdbx_seq_one_letter_code
_entity_poly.pdbx_strand_id
1 'polypeptide(L)'
;MEAVTVEHDVLVTRGVVYGQAMVDAHTLPRSRQLLLDRYEPAAALATGLRRPVLVMAFGGAFHRGDRLADEFGEDEHTNTPVSAYCRAFARRGWVACSIDYRLVQEDPDPGTTPVIGSPSCVPMSRISRVREMLGLPPTSAETVCETIEAATDDMVTAVRFVRAQADEWSIDP
;
A
#
# COMPACT_ATOMS: atom_id res chain seq x y z
N MET A 1 10.29 22.88 -27.69
CA MET A 1 9.96 21.54 -28.16
C MET A 1 9.02 20.95 -27.14
N GLU A 2 7.73 20.96 -27.44
CA GLU A 2 6.69 20.46 -26.53
C GLU A 2 6.78 18.93 -26.55
N ALA A 3 7.03 18.32 -25.39
CA ALA A 3 7.13 16.86 -25.30
C ALA A 3 5.73 16.27 -25.54
N VAL A 4 5.54 15.63 -26.69
CA VAL A 4 4.34 14.83 -26.95
C VAL A 4 4.35 13.69 -25.95
N THR A 5 3.44 13.76 -24.97
CA THR A 5 3.25 12.68 -23.99
C THR A 5 2.40 11.61 -24.66
N VAL A 6 3.01 10.44 -24.90
CA VAL A 6 2.28 9.26 -25.35
C VAL A 6 1.53 8.71 -24.14
N GLU A 7 0.19 8.71 -24.19
CA GLU A 7 -0.62 7.99 -23.22
C GLU A 7 -0.84 6.54 -23.68
N HIS A 8 -0.71 5.60 -22.73
CA HIS A 8 -0.94 4.19 -22.95
C HIS A 8 -2.27 3.74 -22.36
N ASP A 9 -2.94 2.77 -22.99
CA ASP A 9 -3.94 1.95 -22.32
C ASP A 9 -3.31 1.17 -21.15
N VAL A 10 -4.11 0.86 -20.12
CA VAL A 10 -3.62 0.23 -18.89
C VAL A 10 -4.18 -1.18 -18.73
N LEU A 11 -3.30 -2.15 -18.58
CA LEU A 11 -3.62 -3.50 -18.13
C LEU A 11 -3.53 -3.56 -16.60
N VAL A 12 -4.47 -4.28 -15.98
CA VAL A 12 -4.52 -4.43 -14.52
C VAL A 12 -4.61 -5.90 -14.16
N THR A 13 -3.60 -6.40 -13.45
CA THR A 13 -3.59 -7.73 -12.85
C THR A 13 -3.94 -7.59 -11.37
N ARG A 14 -5.05 -8.18 -10.94
CA ARG A 14 -5.59 -7.99 -9.59
C ARG A 14 -5.29 -9.14 -8.64
N GLY A 15 -5.15 -8.81 -7.36
CA GLY A 15 -5.14 -9.78 -6.28
C GLY A 15 -3.91 -10.69 -6.28
N VAL A 16 -2.76 -10.17 -6.73
CA VAL A 16 -1.49 -10.89 -6.67
C VAL A 16 -1.07 -10.98 -5.20
N VAL A 17 -0.94 -12.20 -4.67
CA VAL A 17 -0.47 -12.41 -3.31
C VAL A 17 1.03 -12.12 -3.26
N TYR A 18 1.42 -11.08 -2.52
CA TYR A 18 2.84 -10.72 -2.36
C TYR A 18 3.43 -11.23 -1.04
N GLY A 19 2.57 -11.59 -0.08
CA GLY A 19 3.00 -12.04 1.23
C GLY A 19 1.84 -12.59 2.08
N GLN A 20 2.19 -13.04 3.28
CA GLN A 20 1.27 -13.41 4.34
C GLN A 20 1.77 -12.84 5.65
N ALA A 21 0.84 -12.41 6.51
CA ALA A 21 1.18 -11.88 7.82
C ALA A 21 0.10 -12.19 8.85
N MET A 22 0.47 -12.11 10.12
CA MET A 22 -0.42 -12.42 11.24
C MET A 22 -1.24 -11.20 11.66
N VAL A 23 -2.52 -11.46 11.95
CA VAL A 23 -3.54 -10.54 12.45
C VAL A 23 -4.31 -11.23 13.57
N ASP A 24 -5.14 -10.49 14.31
CA ASP A 24 -5.84 -10.94 15.51
C ASP A 24 -4.85 -11.46 16.59
N ALA A 25 -3.67 -10.81 16.68
CA ALA A 25 -2.51 -11.24 17.45
C ALA A 25 -2.79 -11.42 18.96
N HIS A 26 -3.69 -10.62 19.51
CA HIS A 26 -4.06 -10.65 20.93
C HIS A 26 -5.36 -11.42 21.21
N THR A 27 -5.96 -12.04 20.20
CA THR A 27 -7.18 -12.86 20.35
C THR A 27 -6.96 -14.28 19.84
N LEU A 28 -7.32 -14.57 18.59
CA LEU A 28 -7.07 -15.84 17.93
C LEU A 28 -6.24 -15.57 16.66
N PRO A 29 -4.90 -15.65 16.76
CA PRO A 29 -4.02 -15.28 15.66
C PRO A 29 -4.35 -16.07 14.40
N ARG A 30 -4.48 -15.37 13.27
CA ARG A 30 -4.66 -15.99 11.95
C ARG A 30 -3.76 -15.37 10.91
N SER A 31 -3.42 -16.16 9.89
CA SER A 31 -2.72 -15.69 8.71
C SER A 31 -3.67 -14.94 7.77
N ARG A 32 -3.24 -13.79 7.29
CA ARG A 32 -3.89 -12.98 6.25
C ARG A 32 -2.98 -12.90 5.04
N GLN A 33 -3.55 -13.13 3.85
CA GLN A 33 -2.85 -12.83 2.59
C GLN A 33 -2.77 -11.32 2.38
N LEU A 34 -1.58 -10.86 2.00
CA LEU A 34 -1.34 -9.48 1.60
C LEU A 34 -1.31 -9.42 0.07
N LEU A 35 -2.14 -8.55 -0.49
CA LEU A 35 -2.43 -8.50 -1.92
C LEU A 35 -1.91 -7.23 -2.55
N LEU A 36 -1.52 -7.32 -3.82
CA LEU A 36 -1.27 -6.17 -4.67
C LEU A 36 -2.07 -6.25 -5.97
N ASP A 37 -2.35 -5.10 -6.56
CA ASP A 37 -2.79 -4.99 -7.95
C ASP A 37 -1.66 -4.33 -8.77
N ARG A 38 -1.27 -4.98 -9.88
CA ARG A 38 -0.28 -4.46 -10.83
C ARG A 38 -0.96 -3.71 -11.96
N TYR A 39 -0.46 -2.54 -12.27
CA TYR A 39 -0.90 -1.65 -13.35
C TYR A 39 0.26 -1.43 -14.30
N GLU A 40 0.05 -1.70 -15.59
CA GLU A 40 1.10 -1.56 -16.59
C GLU A 40 0.58 -1.05 -17.93
N PRO A 41 1.42 -0.45 -18.77
CA PRO A 41 1.04 -0.06 -20.12
C PRO A 41 0.72 -1.31 -20.95
N ALA A 42 -0.41 -1.29 -21.66
CA ALA A 42 -0.81 -2.39 -22.56
C ALA A 42 0.15 -2.56 -23.75
N ALA A 43 0.89 -1.50 -24.11
CA ALA A 43 1.89 -1.54 -25.15
C ALA A 43 3.11 -2.38 -24.70
N ALA A 44 3.37 -3.45 -25.45
CA ALA A 44 4.55 -4.27 -25.26
C ALA A 44 5.84 -3.42 -25.34
N LEU A 45 6.79 -3.76 -24.49
CA LEU A 45 8.14 -3.20 -24.57
C LEU A 45 8.91 -3.90 -25.70
N ALA A 46 9.83 -3.16 -26.33
CA ALA A 46 10.84 -3.80 -27.15
C ALA A 46 11.72 -4.72 -26.28
N THR A 47 12.15 -5.84 -26.85
CA THR A 47 12.97 -6.84 -26.15
C THR A 47 14.19 -6.21 -25.50
N GLY A 48 14.41 -6.52 -24.22
CA GLY A 48 15.56 -6.03 -23.44
C GLY A 48 15.35 -4.68 -22.77
N LEU A 49 14.23 -3.99 -23.03
CA LEU A 49 13.86 -2.78 -22.27
C LEU A 49 13.14 -3.13 -20.98
N ARG A 50 13.35 -2.31 -19.96
CA ARG A 50 12.69 -2.40 -18.65
C ARG A 50 12.00 -1.09 -18.30
N ARG A 51 10.88 -1.16 -17.58
CA ARG A 51 10.14 0.01 -17.08
C ARG A 51 10.50 0.32 -15.63
N PRO A 52 10.56 1.60 -15.23
CA PRO A 52 10.59 1.93 -13.81
C PRO A 52 9.29 1.46 -13.14
N VAL A 53 9.41 1.08 -11.87
CA VAL A 53 8.29 0.57 -11.07
C VAL A 53 8.04 1.42 -9.82
N LEU A 54 6.77 1.58 -9.46
CA LEU A 54 6.33 2.18 -8.20
C LEU A 54 5.59 1.15 -7.36
N VAL A 55 5.90 1.08 -6.06
CA VAL A 55 5.11 0.35 -5.06
C VAL A 55 4.44 1.41 -4.18
N MET A 56 3.11 1.44 -4.18
CA MET A 56 2.35 2.49 -3.50
C MET A 56 1.39 1.90 -2.47
N ALA A 57 1.45 2.45 -1.27
CA ALA A 57 0.54 2.17 -0.18
C ALA A 57 -0.49 3.29 -0.05
N PHE A 58 -1.72 2.95 0.35
CA PHE A 58 -2.76 3.93 0.63
C PHE A 58 -2.51 4.69 1.94
N GLY A 59 -3.00 5.94 2.01
CA GLY A 59 -3.08 6.70 3.26
C GLY A 59 -4.32 6.32 4.07
N GLY A 60 -4.55 6.99 5.21
CA GLY A 60 -5.63 6.62 6.14
C GLY A 60 -5.16 6.47 7.59
N ALA A 61 -3.96 6.98 7.89
CA ALA A 61 -3.35 6.96 9.21
C ALA A 61 -3.30 5.55 9.85
N PHE A 62 -3.13 4.49 9.04
CA PHE A 62 -3.14 3.08 9.47
C PHE A 62 -4.51 2.55 9.95
N HIS A 63 -5.61 3.28 9.73
CA HIS A 63 -6.94 2.92 10.23
C HIS A 63 -7.95 2.57 9.14
N ARG A 64 -7.66 2.92 7.88
CA ARG A 64 -8.54 2.64 6.75
C ARG A 64 -7.73 2.62 5.48
N GLY A 65 -8.36 2.13 4.43
CA GLY A 65 -7.82 2.08 3.09
C GLY A 65 -7.68 0.67 2.56
N ASP A 66 -7.55 0.61 1.25
CA ASP A 66 -7.26 -0.59 0.50
C ASP A 66 -6.48 -0.25 -0.78
N ARG A 67 -5.94 -1.29 -1.43
CA ARG A 67 -5.25 -1.17 -2.72
C ARG A 67 -6.18 -0.82 -3.89
N LEU A 68 -7.50 -0.87 -3.70
CA LEU A 68 -8.51 -0.71 -4.72
C LEU A 68 -8.94 0.75 -4.83
N ALA A 69 -10.03 1.13 -4.18
CA ALA A 69 -10.74 2.39 -4.41
C ALA A 69 -11.30 2.95 -3.11
N ASP A 70 -10.47 3.04 -2.06
CA ASP A 70 -10.84 3.73 -0.82
C ASP A 70 -10.89 5.26 -1.03
N GLU A 71 -12.06 5.73 -1.43
CA GLU A 71 -12.42 7.14 -1.45
C GLU A 71 -13.08 7.52 -0.12
N PHE A 72 -12.60 8.59 0.49
CA PHE A 72 -13.05 9.05 1.79
C PHE A 72 -12.94 10.57 1.87
N GLY A 73 -14.02 11.20 2.35
CA GLY A 73 -14.14 12.64 2.49
C GLY A 73 -15.58 13.09 2.31
N GLU A 74 -15.80 14.40 2.45
CA GLU A 74 -17.08 15.05 2.19
C GLU A 74 -16.89 16.06 1.06
N ASP A 75 -17.83 16.09 0.11
CA ASP A 75 -17.90 17.01 -1.02
C ASP A 75 -16.55 17.21 -1.76
N GLU A 76 -16.03 18.43 -1.78
CA GLU A 76 -14.82 18.84 -2.50
C GLU A 76 -13.51 18.34 -1.86
N HIS A 77 -13.57 17.71 -0.68
CA HIS A 77 -12.40 17.26 0.08
C HIS A 77 -12.29 15.73 0.17
N THR A 78 -12.38 15.05 -0.97
CA THR A 78 -12.16 13.61 -1.09
C THR A 78 -10.70 13.29 -1.39
N ASN A 79 -10.18 12.19 -0.83
CA ASN A 79 -8.86 11.71 -1.25
C ASN A 79 -8.93 11.07 -2.64
N THR A 80 -7.81 11.12 -3.36
CA THR A 80 -7.62 10.27 -4.54
C THR A 80 -7.23 8.86 -4.08
N PRO A 81 -7.89 7.79 -4.56
CA PRO A 81 -7.53 6.42 -4.19
C PRO A 81 -6.19 6.04 -4.81
N VAL A 82 -5.42 5.16 -4.13
CA VAL A 82 -4.08 4.77 -4.57
C VAL A 82 -4.08 4.15 -5.98
N SER A 83 -5.13 3.41 -6.36
CA SER A 83 -5.22 2.84 -7.71
C SER A 83 -5.37 3.89 -8.80
N ALA A 84 -5.94 5.05 -8.52
CA ALA A 84 -6.03 6.13 -9.50
C ALA A 84 -4.64 6.69 -9.81
N TYR A 85 -3.78 6.85 -8.80
CA TYR A 85 -2.38 7.16 -9.01
C TYR A 85 -1.66 6.05 -9.80
N CYS A 86 -1.87 4.77 -9.48
CA CYS A 86 -1.25 3.67 -10.23
C CYS A 86 -1.62 3.70 -11.71
N ARG A 87 -2.91 3.90 -12.03
CA ARG A 87 -3.39 4.05 -13.42
C ARG A 87 -2.74 5.24 -14.10
N ALA A 88 -2.63 6.38 -13.41
CA ALA A 88 -2.02 7.58 -13.97
C ALA A 88 -0.54 7.37 -14.33
N PHE A 89 0.23 6.66 -13.49
CA PHE A 89 1.62 6.30 -13.80
C PHE A 89 1.72 5.27 -14.91
N ALA A 90 0.84 4.27 -14.94
CA ALA A 90 0.79 3.30 -16.03
C ALA A 90 0.49 3.94 -17.39
N ARG A 91 -0.43 4.90 -17.46
CA ARG A 91 -0.66 5.68 -18.69
C ARG A 91 0.59 6.40 -19.19
N ARG A 92 1.52 6.75 -18.28
CA ARG A 92 2.79 7.44 -18.58
C ARG A 92 3.96 6.49 -18.83
N GLY A 93 3.72 5.19 -18.92
CA GLY A 93 4.74 4.20 -19.27
C GLY A 93 5.44 3.51 -18.09
N TRP A 94 4.97 3.73 -16.86
CA TRP A 94 5.51 3.09 -15.66
C TRP A 94 4.77 1.79 -15.35
N VAL A 95 5.41 0.87 -14.61
CA VAL A 95 4.65 -0.15 -13.87
C VAL A 95 4.35 0.42 -12.49
N ALA A 96 3.13 0.23 -11.99
CA ALA A 96 2.75 0.65 -10.65
C ALA A 96 2.01 -0.48 -9.94
N CYS A 97 2.28 -0.67 -8.66
CA CYS A 97 1.61 -1.64 -7.80
C CYS A 97 0.93 -0.89 -6.66
N SER A 98 -0.38 -1.09 -6.46
CA SER A 98 -1.03 -0.72 -5.21
C SER A 98 -1.07 -1.93 -4.28
N ILE A 99 -0.80 -1.72 -2.99
CA ILE A 99 -0.68 -2.81 -2.03
C ILE A 99 -1.65 -2.65 -0.87
N ASP A 100 -2.17 -3.78 -0.38
CA ASP A 100 -2.78 -3.88 0.93
C ASP A 100 -1.68 -4.03 1.99
N TYR A 101 -1.81 -3.38 3.14
CA TYR A 101 -0.99 -3.62 4.34
C TYR A 101 -1.90 -3.76 5.56
N ARG A 102 -1.36 -4.23 6.69
CA ARG A 102 -2.13 -4.42 7.92
C ARG A 102 -2.49 -3.09 8.60
N LEU A 103 -3.73 -3.00 9.07
CA LEU A 103 -4.29 -1.83 9.74
C LEU A 103 -4.56 -2.10 11.22
N VAL A 104 -4.71 -1.02 11.99
CA VAL A 104 -4.89 -1.07 13.46
C VAL A 104 -6.07 -1.96 13.85
N GLN A 105 -7.15 -1.97 13.07
CA GLN A 105 -8.37 -2.73 13.36
C GLN A 105 -8.17 -4.24 13.20
N GLU A 106 -7.10 -4.66 12.55
CA GLU A 106 -6.78 -6.07 12.35
C GLU A 106 -5.95 -6.65 13.48
N ASP A 107 -5.60 -5.86 14.50
CA ASP A 107 -4.78 -6.31 15.63
C ASP A 107 -3.51 -7.06 15.15
N PRO A 108 -2.64 -6.37 14.38
CA PRO A 108 -1.55 -7.03 13.69
C PRO A 108 -0.44 -7.45 14.65
N ASP A 109 0.20 -8.57 14.34
CA ASP A 109 1.50 -8.89 14.93
C ASP A 109 2.53 -7.81 14.49
N PRO A 110 3.27 -7.18 15.42
CA PRO A 110 4.17 -6.06 15.11
C PRO A 110 5.32 -6.43 14.17
N GLY A 111 5.57 -7.70 13.95
CA GLY A 111 6.66 -8.18 13.12
C GLY A 111 8.01 -8.06 13.82
N THR A 112 9.05 -7.82 13.04
CA THR A 112 10.45 -7.92 13.48
C THR A 112 11.29 -6.68 13.25
N THR A 113 10.73 -5.66 12.58
CA THR A 113 11.44 -4.42 12.26
C THR A 113 10.97 -3.26 13.16
N PRO A 114 11.63 -3.02 14.30
CA PRO A 114 11.31 -1.85 15.10
C PRO A 114 11.73 -0.59 14.36
N VAL A 115 10.77 0.30 14.09
CA VAL A 115 11.03 1.59 13.41
C VAL A 115 10.69 2.80 14.26
N ILE A 116 10.01 2.59 15.39
CA ILE A 116 9.68 3.63 16.36
C ILE A 116 10.47 3.36 17.64
N GLY A 117 11.25 4.34 18.10
CA GLY A 117 12.11 4.14 19.27
C GLY A 117 11.36 3.90 20.59
N SER A 118 10.12 4.36 20.70
CA SER A 118 9.23 4.13 21.83
C SER A 118 7.78 4.44 21.43
N PRO A 119 6.77 3.71 21.95
CA PRO A 119 5.36 4.05 21.73
C PRO A 119 5.00 5.51 22.06
N SER A 120 5.67 6.13 23.04
CA SER A 120 5.45 7.54 23.40
C SER A 120 5.82 8.54 22.29
N CYS A 121 6.58 8.12 21.27
CA CYS A 121 6.92 8.94 20.11
C CYS A 121 5.80 9.01 19.07
N VAL A 122 4.76 8.17 19.18
CA VAL A 122 3.64 8.15 18.24
C VAL A 122 2.76 9.40 18.47
N PRO A 123 2.60 10.30 17.48
CA PRO A 123 1.81 11.51 17.63
C PRO A 123 0.30 11.19 17.59
N MET A 124 -0.28 10.95 18.76
CA MET A 124 -1.67 10.48 18.89
C MET A 124 -2.75 11.50 18.47
N SER A 125 -2.44 12.80 18.34
CA SER A 125 -3.46 13.83 18.07
C SER A 125 -4.21 13.60 16.75
N ARG A 126 -3.49 13.28 15.65
CA ARG A 126 -4.12 12.97 14.35
C ARG A 126 -4.78 11.60 14.34
N ILE A 127 -4.22 10.63 15.05
CA ILE A 127 -4.79 9.28 15.18
C ILE A 127 -6.14 9.34 15.88
N SER A 128 -6.20 9.99 17.05
CA SER A 128 -7.44 10.15 17.81
C SER A 128 -8.52 10.86 16.99
N ARG A 129 -8.15 11.89 16.21
CA ARG A 129 -9.09 12.58 15.32
C ARG A 129 -9.63 11.68 14.21
N VAL A 130 -8.77 10.89 13.57
CA VAL A 130 -9.21 9.94 12.52
C VAL A 130 -10.13 8.87 13.12
N ARG A 131 -9.81 8.35 14.30
CA ARG A 131 -10.66 7.36 14.97
C ARG A 131 -12.03 7.91 15.33
N GLU A 132 -12.11 9.14 15.82
CA GLU A 132 -13.37 9.85 16.07
C GLU A 132 -14.19 9.97 14.78
N MET A 133 -13.57 10.41 13.67
CA MET A 133 -14.24 10.51 12.37
C MET A 133 -14.80 9.17 11.87
N LEU A 134 -14.15 8.06 12.23
CA LEU A 134 -14.55 6.70 11.85
C LEU A 134 -15.49 6.04 12.88
N GLY A 135 -15.85 6.73 13.96
CA GLY A 135 -16.66 6.14 15.04
C GLY A 135 -15.98 4.99 15.79
N LEU A 136 -14.64 4.94 15.76
CA LEU A 136 -13.86 3.88 16.40
C LEU A 136 -13.58 4.21 17.88
N PRO A 137 -13.49 3.20 18.76
CA PRO A 137 -13.12 3.43 20.16
C PRO A 137 -11.69 4.00 20.24
N PRO A 138 -11.28 4.66 21.34
CA PRO A 138 -9.89 5.08 21.53
C PRO A 138 -8.91 3.91 21.40
N THR A 139 -7.66 4.20 21.00
CA THR A 139 -6.56 3.21 20.94
C THR A 139 -5.36 3.70 21.73
N SER A 140 -4.45 2.79 22.08
CA SER A 140 -3.19 3.11 22.75
C SER A 140 -2.10 3.48 21.73
N ALA A 141 -1.08 4.18 22.20
CA ALA A 141 0.11 4.46 21.39
C ALA A 141 0.91 3.18 21.07
N GLU A 142 0.83 2.18 21.95
CA GLU A 142 1.44 0.85 21.79
C GLU A 142 0.84 0.12 20.59
N THR A 143 -0.49 -0.03 20.54
CA THR A 143 -1.17 -0.67 19.40
C THR A 143 -0.88 0.01 18.06
N VAL A 144 -0.78 1.34 18.07
CA VAL A 144 -0.43 2.07 16.85
C VAL A 144 1.04 1.87 16.48
N CYS A 145 1.95 1.84 17.46
CA CYS A 145 3.35 1.53 17.25
C CYS A 145 3.51 0.15 16.59
N GLU A 146 2.88 -0.87 17.17
CA GLU A 146 2.87 -2.24 16.64
C GLU A 146 2.34 -2.27 15.20
N THR A 147 1.27 -1.53 14.92
CA THR A 147 0.72 -1.45 13.56
C THR A 147 1.67 -0.77 12.58
N ILE A 148 2.39 0.28 12.98
CA ILE A 148 3.36 0.96 12.12
C ILE A 148 4.52 0.01 11.77
N GLU A 149 4.99 -0.76 12.74
CA GLU A 149 6.05 -1.76 12.56
C GLU A 149 5.57 -2.90 11.64
N ALA A 150 4.36 -3.41 11.89
CA ALA A 150 3.72 -4.41 11.05
C ALA A 150 3.57 -3.93 9.59
N ALA A 151 3.05 -2.71 9.40
CA ALA A 151 2.90 -2.12 8.07
C ALA A 151 4.24 -1.89 7.37
N THR A 152 5.31 -1.59 8.13
CA THR A 152 6.66 -1.46 7.59
C THR A 152 7.16 -2.79 7.04
N ASP A 153 6.99 -3.89 7.79
CA ASP A 153 7.35 -5.24 7.33
C ASP A 153 6.56 -5.65 6.08
N ASP A 154 5.27 -5.28 6.02
CA ASP A 154 4.42 -5.53 4.86
C ASP A 154 4.94 -4.77 3.61
N MET A 155 5.29 -3.48 3.77
CA MET A 155 5.86 -2.67 2.68
C MET A 155 7.22 -3.19 2.22
N VAL A 156 8.10 -3.61 3.13
CA VAL A 156 9.38 -4.24 2.80
C VAL A 156 9.15 -5.55 2.04
N THR A 157 8.18 -6.36 2.46
CA THR A 157 7.81 -7.61 1.79
C THR A 157 7.30 -7.35 0.38
N ALA A 158 6.43 -6.34 0.19
CA ALA A 158 5.95 -5.94 -1.13
C ALA A 158 7.09 -5.51 -2.06
N VAL A 159 8.02 -4.68 -1.58
CA VAL A 159 9.18 -4.26 -2.39
C VAL A 159 10.04 -5.47 -2.76
N ARG A 160 10.35 -6.36 -1.82
CA ARG A 160 11.11 -7.60 -2.11
C ARG A 160 10.40 -8.47 -3.14
N PHE A 161 9.10 -8.66 -3.00
CA PHE A 161 8.29 -9.41 -3.95
C PHE A 161 8.38 -8.80 -5.34
N VAL A 162 8.10 -7.50 -5.49
CA VAL A 162 8.14 -6.81 -6.79
C VAL A 162 9.53 -6.89 -7.43
N ARG A 163 10.61 -6.70 -6.65
CA ARG A 163 11.99 -6.83 -7.17
C ARG A 163 12.30 -8.24 -7.67
N ALA A 164 11.76 -9.28 -7.01
CA ALA A 164 11.91 -10.66 -7.47
C ALA A 164 11.19 -10.94 -8.81
N GLN A 165 10.24 -10.10 -9.19
CA GLN A 165 9.48 -10.20 -10.44
C GLN A 165 10.11 -9.42 -11.60
N ALA A 166 11.33 -8.87 -11.41
CA ALA A 166 11.93 -7.93 -12.35
C ALA A 166 11.96 -8.41 -13.80
N ASP A 167 12.36 -9.67 -13.99
CA ASP A 167 12.49 -10.26 -15.32
C ASP A 167 11.13 -10.60 -15.92
N GLU A 168 10.23 -11.22 -15.13
CA GLU A 168 8.89 -11.61 -15.58
C GLU A 168 8.05 -10.39 -15.97
N TRP A 169 8.17 -9.30 -15.22
CA TRP A 169 7.37 -8.10 -15.41
C TRP A 169 8.08 -7.03 -16.26
N SER A 170 9.29 -7.33 -16.75
CA SER A 170 10.11 -6.38 -17.53
C SER A 170 10.26 -5.02 -16.84
N ILE A 171 10.56 -5.04 -15.55
CA ILE A 171 10.76 -3.84 -14.71
C ILE A 171 12.22 -3.69 -14.28
N ASP A 172 12.60 -2.45 -14.03
CA ASP A 172 13.89 -2.04 -13.47
C ASP A 172 13.76 -1.96 -11.94
N PRO A 173 14.36 -2.91 -11.18
CA PRO A 173 14.07 -3.14 -9.76
C PRO A 173 14.96 -2.40 -8.76
#